data_AF-A0A9W8YXP0-F1
#
_entry.id   AF-A0A9W8YXP0-F1
#
_cell.length_a   1.000
_cell.length_b   1.000
_cell.length_c   1.000
_cell.angle_alpha   90.00
_cell.angle_beta   90.00
_cell.angle_gamma   90.00
#
_symmetry.space_group_name_H-M   'P 1'
#
loop_
_entity.id
_entity.type
_entity.pdbx_description
1 polymer ?
#
loop_
_entity_poly.entity_id
_entity_poly.type
_entity_poly.pdbx_seq_one_letter_code
_entity_poly.pdbx_strand_id
1 'polypeptide(L)'
;MAQTPSSTSAGETKSLPIITSKNGEPASSSSTWPEDRAPHGTAEERDMILAGLPDDSVAQSIDVPIPKLAHDFRLCCQWASINPVGKGPWGQRTWVGLGGGHWSALWGKGTIVPGGSDAQLMTENNTAISDTRYMLVTDDAEPAHIMVKTEGWRTGPPAVLERLLDPVEGAKVECKEYRVRLFVKLETGDERYRWLNEAMWIGSATRSGFEGANGSLAIPTVDYLLEHAPTSKLVLTVRDASNKDANTKTLREVIAKHSRADTSIRELDLSHLSAVNDFARSIAAEVAAGSLPGLSGIVATAYYWNLSGPLQVTADGYEKTFQVSYLSHFTLVLRLLGSFRPEGGRIVLFTSDGHETGKNGLEKIPPLIPTDTAQLEFLVKPPEDDPSIDALGHGFHRYANAKLATVMFAHALNRRLKDNEQLKNTTVVVTNPGNLADSRALRVNTPLMLRIDPTARTVGQAAVDVARLATNEAHPGQRGYFTLLKPYEGSKDSQNVETQEAL
;
A
#
# COMPACT_ATOMS: atom_id res chain seq x y z
N MET A 1 -65.97 -45.93 21.07
CA MET A 1 -66.03 -45.89 19.60
C MET A 1 -64.60 -45.67 19.09
N ALA A 2 -64.09 -46.65 18.33
CA ALA A 2 -63.03 -46.61 17.28
C ALA A 2 -61.71 -45.85 17.54
N GLN A 3 -60.49 -46.31 17.20
CA GLN A 3 -59.96 -47.48 16.50
C GLN A 3 -58.45 -47.68 16.85
N THR A 4 -57.96 -48.88 16.53
CA THR A 4 -56.64 -49.55 16.51
C THR A 4 -55.29 -48.79 16.27
N PRO A 5 -54.11 -49.48 16.45
CA PRO A 5 -52.77 -48.90 16.72
C PRO A 5 -51.71 -49.03 15.58
N SER A 6 -50.43 -48.69 15.92
CA SER A 6 -49.12 -48.84 15.21
C SER A 6 -48.63 -47.57 14.47
N SER A 7 -47.37 -47.11 14.50
CA SER A 7 -46.07 -47.64 14.95
C SER A 7 -45.00 -46.52 15.13
N THR A 8 -44.02 -46.76 16.03
CA THR A 8 -42.59 -46.30 16.05
C THR A 8 -42.26 -44.79 16.13
N SER A 9 -41.85 -44.23 17.28
CA SER A 9 -40.50 -44.23 17.95
C SER A 9 -39.47 -43.31 17.28
N ALA A 10 -38.65 -42.47 17.93
CA ALA A 10 -38.39 -42.11 19.34
C ALA A 10 -37.40 -40.92 19.33
N GLY A 11 -37.24 -40.21 20.46
CA GLY A 11 -36.10 -39.31 20.66
C GLY A 11 -36.28 -38.20 21.69
N GLU A 12 -36.65 -38.55 22.92
CA GLU A 12 -36.63 -37.64 24.07
C GLU A 12 -35.21 -37.38 24.59
N THR A 13 -34.99 -36.13 24.95
CA THR A 13 -33.97 -35.56 25.83
C THR A 13 -33.75 -36.33 27.14
N LYS A 14 -32.48 -36.67 27.44
CA LYS A 14 -31.97 -36.84 28.82
C LYS A 14 -30.55 -36.28 28.94
N SER A 15 -30.36 -35.40 29.92
CA SER A 15 -29.14 -34.73 30.35
C SER A 15 -28.23 -35.63 31.22
N LEU A 16 -26.94 -35.27 31.33
CA LEU A 16 -25.97 -35.40 32.46
C LEU A 16 -24.52 -35.15 31.93
N PRO A 17 -23.50 -34.72 32.73
CA PRO A 17 -23.43 -33.82 33.88
C PRO A 17 -22.52 -32.58 33.64
N ILE A 18 -22.61 -31.58 34.53
CA ILE A 18 -21.73 -30.40 34.60
C ILE A 18 -20.47 -30.76 35.41
N ILE A 19 -19.27 -30.48 34.90
CA ILE A 19 -18.00 -30.49 35.64
C ILE A 19 -17.44 -29.06 35.62
N THR A 20 -17.26 -28.43 36.78
CA THR A 20 -16.55 -27.16 36.93
C THR A 20 -15.16 -27.43 37.53
N SER A 21 -14.16 -26.62 37.14
CA SER A 21 -12.85 -26.61 37.79
C SER A 21 -12.66 -25.30 38.57
N LYS A 22 -11.94 -25.43 39.71
CA LYS A 22 -11.69 -24.38 40.71
C LYS A 22 -10.84 -23.25 40.14
N ASN A 23 -11.10 -22.03 40.64
CA ASN A 23 -10.24 -20.86 40.50
C ASN A 23 -8.77 -21.21 40.80
N GLY A 24 -7.93 -21.17 39.77
CA GLY A 24 -6.48 -21.17 39.85
C GLY A 24 -5.96 -19.85 39.28
N GLU A 25 -4.93 -19.30 39.93
CA GLU A 25 -4.25 -18.05 39.57
C GLU A 25 -3.87 -17.96 38.08
N PRO A 26 -3.76 -16.74 37.50
CA PRO A 26 -3.47 -16.58 36.09
C PRO A 26 -2.09 -17.14 35.77
N ALA A 27 -2.05 -18.20 34.95
CA ALA A 27 -0.82 -18.68 34.34
C ALA A 27 -0.21 -17.56 33.49
N SER A 28 1.07 -17.26 33.74
CA SER A 28 1.88 -16.38 32.90
C SER A 28 1.78 -16.83 31.44
N SER A 29 1.29 -15.95 30.56
CA SER A 29 1.14 -16.22 29.13
C SER A 29 2.50 -16.17 28.42
N SER A 30 3.36 -17.17 28.64
CA SER A 30 4.39 -17.49 27.66
C SER A 30 3.72 -18.26 26.51
N SER A 31 3.21 -17.52 25.52
CA SER A 31 2.82 -18.08 24.22
C SER A 31 4.09 -18.54 23.47
N THR A 32 4.59 -19.73 23.78
CA THR A 32 5.61 -20.38 22.95
C THR A 32 4.93 -20.99 21.74
N TRP A 33 5.10 -20.33 20.59
CA TRP A 33 4.88 -20.97 19.30
C TRP A 33 5.83 -22.15 19.19
N PRO A 34 5.36 -23.36 18.85
CA PRO A 34 6.28 -24.47 18.65
C PRO A 34 7.16 -24.16 17.43
N GLU A 35 8.43 -23.85 17.66
CA GLU A 35 9.46 -23.82 16.62
C GLU A 35 9.64 -25.21 15.97
N ASP A 36 9.15 -26.25 16.66
CA ASP A 36 9.43 -27.68 16.48
C ASP A 36 8.56 -28.43 15.44
N ARG A 37 8.09 -27.73 14.41
CA ARG A 37 7.39 -28.35 13.25
C ARG A 37 7.96 -27.89 11.93
N ALA A 38 9.29 -27.87 11.82
CA ALA A 38 9.92 -27.94 10.51
C ALA A 38 9.56 -29.31 9.89
N PRO A 39 9.29 -29.41 8.58
CA PRO A 39 9.17 -30.72 7.96
C PRO A 39 10.50 -31.47 8.13
N HIS A 40 10.45 -32.57 8.88
CA HIS A 40 11.54 -33.54 8.97
C HIS A 40 11.35 -34.62 7.90
N GLY A 41 12.44 -35.14 7.35
CA GLY A 41 12.43 -35.95 6.14
C GLY A 41 13.82 -36.41 5.74
N THR A 42 14.65 -36.76 6.73
CA THR A 42 15.96 -37.38 6.51
C THR A 42 15.80 -38.80 5.97
N ALA A 43 16.88 -39.36 5.42
CA ALA A 43 16.89 -40.76 4.99
C ALA A 43 16.60 -41.71 6.17
N GLU A 44 17.12 -41.38 7.36
CA GLU A 44 16.90 -42.16 8.59
C GLU A 44 15.42 -42.18 9.02
N GLU A 45 14.74 -41.04 8.92
CA GLU A 45 13.30 -40.95 9.22
C GLU A 45 12.45 -41.67 8.17
N ARG A 46 12.87 -41.64 6.89
CA ARG A 46 12.24 -42.44 5.84
C ARG A 46 12.34 -43.93 6.16
N ASP A 47 13.53 -44.41 6.53
CA ASP A 47 13.76 -45.82 6.84
C ASP A 47 12.95 -46.24 8.09
N MET A 48 12.86 -45.37 9.10
CA MET A 48 12.01 -45.57 10.27
C MET A 48 10.52 -45.71 9.89
N ILE A 49 10.02 -44.87 8.97
CA ILE A 49 8.63 -44.96 8.49
C ILE A 49 8.40 -46.27 7.74
N LEU A 50 9.33 -46.68 6.86
CA LEU A 50 9.23 -47.92 6.09
C LEU A 50 9.32 -49.17 6.98
N ALA A 51 10.12 -49.14 8.04
CA ALA A 51 10.22 -50.22 9.02
C ALA A 51 8.92 -50.45 9.83
N GLY A 52 8.00 -49.48 9.83
CA GLY A 52 6.67 -49.63 10.42
C GLY A 52 5.68 -50.42 9.57
N LEU A 53 6.04 -50.76 8.33
CA LEU A 53 5.22 -51.58 7.42
C LEU A 53 5.55 -53.08 7.61
N PRO A 54 4.59 -53.99 7.33
CA PRO A 54 4.85 -55.43 7.42
C PRO A 54 5.99 -55.87 6.49
N ASP A 55 6.85 -56.80 6.96
CA ASP A 55 8.08 -57.24 6.27
C ASP A 55 7.86 -57.82 4.87
N ASP A 56 6.67 -58.37 4.59
CA ASP A 56 6.30 -58.94 3.29
C ASP A 56 5.48 -57.97 2.42
N SER A 57 5.36 -56.70 2.85
CA SER A 57 4.57 -55.70 2.14
C SER A 57 5.33 -55.11 0.96
N VAL A 58 4.68 -55.13 -0.20
CA VAL A 58 5.15 -54.44 -1.41
C VAL A 58 5.44 -52.95 -1.12
N ALA A 59 4.70 -52.31 -0.21
CA ALA A 59 4.91 -50.91 0.17
C ALA A 59 6.25 -50.62 0.86
N GLN A 60 6.88 -51.62 1.48
CA GLN A 60 8.21 -51.48 2.10
C GLN A 60 9.33 -51.52 1.04
N SER A 61 9.09 -52.23 -0.08
CA SER A 61 10.10 -52.51 -1.12
C SER A 61 10.02 -51.59 -2.35
N ILE A 62 8.89 -50.92 -2.61
CA ILE A 62 8.74 -50.00 -3.75
C ILE A 62 9.39 -48.66 -3.43
N ASP A 63 10.35 -48.24 -4.26
CA ASP A 63 10.91 -46.89 -4.24
C ASP A 63 10.07 -45.95 -5.10
N VAL A 64 9.16 -45.18 -4.47
CA VAL A 64 8.38 -44.15 -5.13
C VAL A 64 9.20 -42.86 -5.20
N PRO A 65 9.38 -42.23 -6.38
CA PRO A 65 10.13 -40.98 -6.50
C PRO A 65 9.59 -39.88 -5.60
N ILE A 66 10.47 -39.26 -4.82
CA ILE A 66 10.11 -38.14 -3.92
C ILE A 66 9.87 -36.88 -4.76
N PRO A 67 8.68 -36.24 -4.68
CA PRO A 67 8.43 -34.98 -5.35
C PRO A 67 9.40 -33.88 -4.88
N LYS A 68 9.93 -33.09 -5.83
CA LYS A 68 10.77 -31.92 -5.53
C LYS A 68 10.02 -30.63 -5.85
N LEU A 69 10.26 -29.60 -5.05
CA LEU A 69 9.71 -28.27 -5.28
C LEU A 69 10.69 -27.42 -6.07
N ALA A 70 10.20 -26.76 -7.13
CA ALA A 70 10.90 -25.74 -7.88
C ALA A 70 10.06 -24.45 -7.88
N HIS A 71 10.73 -23.30 -7.82
CA HIS A 71 10.05 -22.02 -7.89
C HIS A 71 9.58 -21.75 -9.33
N ASP A 72 8.28 -21.81 -9.57
CA ASP A 72 7.72 -21.72 -10.93
C ASP A 72 7.11 -20.35 -11.25
N PHE A 73 6.30 -19.78 -10.34
CA PHE A 73 5.68 -18.47 -10.57
C PHE A 73 5.47 -17.65 -9.31
N ARG A 74 5.35 -16.34 -9.51
CA ARG A 74 4.95 -15.35 -8.51
C ARG A 74 3.76 -14.56 -9.02
N LEU A 75 2.77 -14.36 -8.15
CA LEU A 75 1.64 -13.48 -8.39
C LEU A 75 1.49 -12.46 -7.27
N CYS A 76 0.98 -11.30 -7.63
CA CYS A 76 0.61 -10.24 -6.71
C CYS A 76 -0.86 -9.90 -6.98
N CYS A 77 -1.73 -10.22 -6.02
CA CYS A 77 -3.16 -10.01 -6.13
C CYS A 77 -3.61 -8.89 -5.19
N GLN A 78 -4.45 -8.01 -5.70
CA GLN A 78 -4.96 -6.86 -4.97
C GLN A 78 -6.34 -7.18 -4.42
N TRP A 79 -6.60 -6.80 -3.17
CA TRP A 79 -7.96 -6.86 -2.64
C TRP A 79 -8.79 -5.68 -3.19
N ALA A 80 -10.07 -5.93 -3.44
CA ALA A 80 -11.04 -4.96 -3.90
C ALA A 80 -12.05 -4.65 -2.81
N SER A 81 -13.11 -5.45 -2.70
CA SER A 81 -14.13 -5.34 -1.64
C SER A 81 -13.79 -6.28 -0.50
N ILE A 82 -14.11 -5.87 0.73
CA ILE A 82 -14.11 -6.75 1.90
C ILE A 82 -15.53 -6.70 2.43
N ASN A 83 -16.31 -7.76 2.16
CA ASN A 83 -17.70 -7.82 2.53
C ASN A 83 -17.85 -8.83 3.67
N PRO A 84 -18.09 -8.39 4.91
CA PRO A 84 -18.38 -9.30 6.01
C PRO A 84 -19.67 -10.06 5.69
N VAL A 85 -19.58 -11.38 5.63
CA VAL A 85 -20.77 -12.25 5.55
C VAL A 85 -21.33 -12.49 6.96
N GLY A 86 -20.47 -12.44 7.98
CA GLY A 86 -20.84 -12.58 9.39
C GLY A 86 -20.43 -13.92 9.98
N LYS A 87 -20.83 -14.15 11.23
CA LYS A 87 -20.55 -15.42 11.94
C LYS A 87 -21.45 -16.52 11.37
N GLY A 88 -20.84 -17.46 10.68
CA GLY A 88 -21.50 -18.69 10.21
C GLY A 88 -21.18 -19.89 11.11
N PRO A 89 -21.67 -21.10 10.75
CA PRO A 89 -21.47 -22.32 11.52
C PRO A 89 -20.01 -22.72 11.76
N TRP A 90 -19.09 -22.22 10.93
CA TRP A 90 -17.67 -22.59 10.97
C TRP A 90 -16.73 -21.44 11.38
N GLY A 91 -17.28 -20.29 11.76
CA GLY A 91 -16.51 -19.09 12.10
C GLY A 91 -16.96 -17.83 11.37
N GLN A 92 -16.16 -16.78 11.45
CA GLN A 92 -16.43 -15.50 10.80
C GLN A 92 -16.12 -15.59 9.31
N ARG A 93 -17.12 -15.40 8.46
CA ARG A 93 -16.96 -15.43 7.00
C ARG A 93 -16.83 -14.01 6.46
N THR A 94 -15.87 -13.82 5.58
CA THR A 94 -15.65 -12.57 4.85
C THR A 94 -15.45 -12.88 3.38
N TRP A 95 -16.19 -12.21 2.51
CA TRP A 95 -16.02 -12.30 1.07
C TRP A 95 -15.11 -11.17 0.61
N VAL A 96 -13.89 -11.51 0.21
CA VAL A 96 -12.90 -10.54 -0.26
C VAL A 96 -12.84 -10.57 -1.78
N GLY A 97 -13.31 -9.51 -2.44
CA GLY A 97 -13.15 -9.37 -3.88
C GLY A 97 -11.69 -9.18 -4.27
N LEU A 98 -11.30 -9.70 -5.44
CA LEU A 98 -9.97 -9.52 -6.02
C LEU A 98 -10.03 -8.47 -7.13
N GLY A 99 -9.27 -7.40 -6.96
CA GLY A 99 -9.24 -6.21 -7.82
C GLY A 99 -8.27 -6.27 -8.98
N GLY A 100 -7.75 -7.46 -9.28
CA GLY A 100 -6.73 -7.70 -10.29
C GLY A 100 -5.31 -7.75 -9.71
N GLY A 101 -4.32 -7.56 -10.56
CA GLY A 101 -2.92 -7.77 -10.20
C GLY A 101 -2.04 -8.21 -11.36
N HIS A 102 -0.85 -8.70 -11.05
CA HIS A 102 0.12 -9.16 -12.05
C HIS A 102 0.76 -10.47 -11.62
N TRP A 103 1.24 -11.23 -12.58
CA TRP A 103 1.95 -12.48 -12.34
C TRP A 103 3.06 -12.69 -13.36
N SER A 104 4.06 -13.45 -12.96
CA SER A 104 5.16 -13.90 -13.82
C SER A 104 5.58 -15.30 -13.42
N ALA A 105 5.80 -16.14 -14.42
CA ALA A 105 6.16 -17.53 -14.33
C ALA A 105 7.29 -17.86 -15.30
N LEU A 106 7.90 -19.04 -15.15
CA LEU A 106 8.85 -19.56 -16.13
C LEU A 106 8.22 -19.76 -17.52
N TRP A 107 6.89 -19.90 -17.57
CA TRP A 107 6.12 -20.17 -18.78
C TRP A 107 5.34 -18.96 -19.32
N GLY A 108 5.49 -17.77 -18.72
CA GLY A 108 4.83 -16.57 -19.21
C GLY A 108 4.68 -15.47 -18.16
N LYS A 109 3.94 -14.44 -18.50
CA LYS A 109 3.56 -13.35 -17.60
C LYS A 109 2.23 -12.76 -18.02
N GLY A 110 1.64 -11.99 -17.13
CA GLY A 110 0.56 -11.09 -17.50
C GLY A 110 -0.20 -10.56 -16.30
N THR A 111 -1.51 -10.41 -16.49
CA THR A 111 -2.39 -9.70 -15.56
C THR A 111 -3.37 -10.64 -14.87
N ILE A 112 -3.81 -10.25 -13.68
CA ILE A 112 -4.96 -10.87 -13.00
C ILE A 112 -6.18 -10.01 -13.31
N VAL A 113 -7.24 -10.62 -13.83
CA VAL A 113 -8.48 -9.93 -14.19
C VAL A 113 -9.25 -9.57 -12.91
N PRO A 114 -9.74 -8.32 -12.78
CA PRO A 114 -10.65 -7.96 -11.70
C PRO A 114 -11.94 -8.79 -11.74
N GLY A 115 -12.47 -9.16 -10.56
CA GLY A 115 -13.75 -9.87 -10.44
C GLY A 115 -13.65 -11.25 -9.78
N GLY A 116 -12.45 -11.71 -9.49
CA GLY A 116 -12.24 -12.86 -8.62
C GLY A 116 -12.64 -12.60 -7.16
N SER A 117 -12.58 -13.63 -6.33
CA SER A 117 -12.92 -13.55 -4.91
C SER A 117 -12.10 -14.50 -4.05
N ASP A 118 -12.04 -14.22 -2.76
CA ASP A 118 -11.57 -15.07 -1.67
C ASP A 118 -12.66 -15.18 -0.60
N ALA A 119 -13.22 -16.37 -0.42
CA ALA A 119 -14.24 -16.67 0.57
C ALA A 119 -13.60 -16.98 1.94
N GLN A 120 -12.93 -16.01 2.53
CA GLN A 120 -12.15 -16.19 3.76
C GLN A 120 -13.01 -16.66 4.93
N LEU A 121 -12.64 -17.79 5.56
CA LEU A 121 -13.19 -18.24 6.82
C LEU A 121 -12.19 -17.99 7.94
N MET A 122 -12.57 -17.20 8.93
CA MET A 122 -11.75 -16.95 10.10
C MET A 122 -12.29 -17.72 11.31
N THR A 123 -11.39 -18.45 11.95
CA THR A 123 -11.63 -19.16 13.21
C THR A 123 -11.61 -18.20 14.40
N GLU A 124 -12.00 -18.67 15.58
CA GLU A 124 -11.99 -17.86 16.82
C GLU A 124 -10.58 -17.41 17.23
N ASN A 125 -9.52 -18.11 16.79
CA ASN A 125 -8.12 -17.76 17.07
C ASN A 125 -7.48 -16.90 15.96
N ASN A 126 -8.27 -16.22 15.13
CA ASN A 126 -7.84 -15.38 14.01
C ASN A 126 -7.06 -16.10 12.88
N THR A 127 -6.89 -17.43 12.99
CA THR A 127 -6.44 -18.27 11.87
C THR A 127 -7.50 -18.22 10.78
N ALA A 128 -7.07 -18.08 9.52
CA ALA A 128 -7.98 -17.94 8.39
C ALA A 128 -7.72 -19.00 7.32
N ILE A 129 -8.80 -19.48 6.71
CA ILE A 129 -8.79 -20.29 5.49
C ILE A 129 -9.12 -19.35 4.34
N SER A 130 -8.28 -19.35 3.31
CA SER A 130 -8.57 -18.71 2.02
C SER A 130 -9.10 -19.73 1.03
N ASP A 131 -10.15 -19.36 0.28
CA ASP A 131 -10.71 -20.14 -0.84
C ASP A 131 -10.98 -19.16 -1.97
N THR A 132 -10.08 -19.12 -2.95
CA THR A 132 -10.10 -18.11 -4.00
C THR A 132 -10.48 -18.68 -5.35
N ARG A 133 -11.18 -17.88 -6.16
CA ARG A 133 -11.33 -18.09 -7.61
C ARG A 133 -11.10 -16.78 -8.36
N TYR A 134 -10.20 -16.78 -9.34
CA TYR A 134 -9.90 -15.62 -10.19
C TYR A 134 -9.30 -16.04 -11.53
N MET A 135 -8.97 -15.08 -12.39
CA MET A 135 -8.49 -15.34 -13.75
C MET A 135 -7.18 -14.60 -14.02
N LEU A 136 -6.24 -15.29 -14.65
CA LEU A 136 -5.04 -14.74 -15.25
C LEU A 136 -5.27 -14.55 -16.76
N VAL A 137 -4.65 -13.53 -17.32
CA VAL A 137 -4.54 -13.30 -18.76
C VAL A 137 -3.06 -13.15 -19.11
N THR A 138 -2.60 -13.83 -20.16
CA THR A 138 -1.21 -13.75 -20.63
C THR A 138 -0.96 -12.49 -21.47
N ASP A 139 0.28 -12.01 -21.46
CA ASP A 139 0.74 -10.88 -22.29
C ASP A 139 1.10 -11.29 -23.74
N ASP A 140 0.70 -12.48 -24.19
CA ASP A 140 0.98 -12.94 -25.54
C ASP A 140 0.23 -12.08 -26.57
N ALA A 141 0.67 -12.14 -27.84
CA ALA A 141 -0.03 -11.48 -28.94
C ALA A 141 -1.51 -11.90 -29.03
N GLU A 142 -1.78 -13.19 -28.78
CA GLU A 142 -3.13 -13.73 -28.57
C GLU A 142 -3.28 -14.12 -27.09
N PRO A 143 -4.07 -13.39 -26.27
CA PRO A 143 -4.11 -13.63 -24.83
C PRO A 143 -4.79 -14.96 -24.45
N ALA A 144 -4.09 -15.80 -23.68
CA ALA A 144 -4.68 -16.98 -23.05
C ALA A 144 -5.33 -16.61 -21.71
N HIS A 145 -6.46 -17.25 -21.40
CA HIS A 145 -7.18 -17.06 -20.15
C HIS A 145 -7.03 -18.30 -19.28
N ILE A 146 -6.56 -18.12 -18.05
CA ILE A 146 -6.25 -19.21 -17.12
C ILE A 146 -6.97 -18.94 -15.80
N MET A 147 -7.95 -19.78 -15.46
CA MET A 147 -8.62 -19.72 -14.17
C MET A 147 -7.67 -20.23 -13.07
N VAL A 148 -7.67 -19.55 -11.94
CA VAL A 148 -6.94 -19.93 -10.73
C VAL A 148 -7.93 -20.27 -9.64
N LYS A 149 -7.75 -21.44 -9.02
CA LYS A 149 -8.37 -21.78 -7.75
C LYS A 149 -7.28 -21.93 -6.69
N THR A 150 -7.45 -21.30 -5.54
CA THR A 150 -6.54 -21.52 -4.40
C THR A 150 -7.31 -21.90 -3.16
N GLU A 151 -6.72 -22.78 -2.36
CA GLU A 151 -7.21 -23.14 -1.03
C GLU A 151 -6.03 -23.15 -0.08
N GLY A 152 -6.15 -22.54 1.10
CA GLY A 152 -5.00 -22.50 1.99
C GLY A 152 -5.26 -21.87 3.34
N TRP A 153 -4.21 -21.89 4.16
CA TRP A 153 -4.26 -21.47 5.56
C TRP A 153 -3.35 -20.28 5.82
N ARG A 154 -3.87 -19.31 6.56
CA ARG A 154 -3.13 -18.29 7.27
C ARG A 154 -3.14 -18.60 8.76
N THR A 155 -1.99 -18.99 9.29
CA THR A 155 -1.77 -19.39 10.69
C THR A 155 -0.67 -18.53 11.31
N GLY A 156 -0.70 -18.34 12.61
CA GLY A 156 0.23 -17.46 13.31
C GLY A 156 -0.26 -17.17 14.73
N PRO A 157 0.58 -16.56 15.59
CA PRO A 157 0.21 -16.24 16.96
C PRO A 157 -1.08 -15.43 16.99
N PRO A 158 -2.05 -15.72 17.87
CA PRO A 158 -3.31 -14.98 17.91
C PRO A 158 -3.11 -13.47 17.94
N ALA A 159 -2.17 -12.98 18.75
CA ALA A 159 -1.81 -11.56 18.83
C ALA A 159 -1.16 -11.02 17.54
N VAL A 160 -0.38 -11.83 16.82
CA VAL A 160 0.19 -11.45 15.52
C VAL A 160 -0.90 -11.41 14.45
N LEU A 161 -1.80 -12.39 14.44
CA LEU A 161 -2.92 -12.44 13.50
C LEU A 161 -3.93 -11.33 13.75
N GLU A 162 -4.18 -10.97 15.01
CA GLU A 162 -4.99 -9.81 15.39
C GLU A 162 -4.37 -8.52 14.87
N ARG A 163 -3.06 -8.29 15.14
CA ARG A 163 -2.31 -7.17 14.54
C ARG A 163 -2.35 -7.19 13.01
N LEU A 164 -2.31 -8.38 12.39
CA LEU A 164 -2.36 -8.53 10.93
C LEU A 164 -3.72 -8.15 10.34
N LEU A 165 -4.81 -8.37 11.09
CA LEU A 165 -6.17 -7.99 10.70
C LEU A 165 -6.39 -6.48 10.81
N ASP A 166 -5.68 -5.83 11.73
CA ASP A 166 -5.72 -4.39 11.88
C ASP A 166 -5.27 -3.67 10.57
N PRO A 167 -6.03 -2.68 10.08
CA PRO A 167 -5.70 -1.94 8.87
C PRO A 167 -4.37 -1.18 8.92
N VAL A 168 -3.92 -0.76 10.11
CA VAL A 168 -2.72 0.05 10.35
C VAL A 168 -1.54 -0.83 10.77
N GLU A 169 -1.73 -1.67 11.79
CA GLU A 169 -0.68 -2.56 12.31
C GLU A 169 -0.40 -3.72 11.35
N GLY A 170 -1.39 -4.14 10.55
CA GLY A 170 -1.22 -5.27 9.65
C GLY A 170 -0.25 -5.03 8.50
N ALA A 171 0.06 -3.77 8.19
CA ALA A 171 1.11 -3.42 7.25
C ALA A 171 2.53 -3.55 7.84
N LYS A 172 2.66 -3.63 9.18
CA LYS A 172 3.93 -3.72 9.93
C LYS A 172 4.29 -5.15 10.33
N VAL A 173 3.35 -6.11 10.22
CA VAL A 173 3.59 -7.50 10.58
C VAL A 173 4.52 -8.15 9.55
N GLU A 174 5.68 -8.64 10.00
CA GLU A 174 6.65 -9.28 9.11
C GLU A 174 6.14 -10.63 8.60
N CYS A 175 6.50 -10.97 7.35
CA CYS A 175 6.06 -12.21 6.71
C CYS A 175 6.54 -13.51 7.38
N LYS A 176 7.48 -13.42 8.34
CA LYS A 176 7.95 -14.54 9.15
C LYS A 176 7.22 -14.71 10.48
N GLU A 177 6.47 -13.69 10.94
CA GLU A 177 5.72 -13.75 12.20
C GLU A 177 4.45 -14.61 12.06
N TYR A 178 4.00 -14.87 10.83
CA TYR A 178 2.87 -15.73 10.51
C TYR A 178 3.17 -16.52 9.23
N ARG A 179 2.33 -17.50 8.91
CA ARG A 179 2.48 -18.37 7.74
C ARG A 179 1.21 -18.33 6.91
N VAL A 180 1.35 -18.07 5.62
CA VAL A 180 0.32 -18.37 4.62
C VAL A 180 0.81 -19.51 3.74
N ARG A 181 0.00 -20.56 3.59
CA ARG A 181 0.30 -21.73 2.75
C ARG A 181 -0.91 -22.04 1.89
N LEU A 182 -0.71 -22.07 0.58
CA LEU A 182 -1.77 -22.20 -0.43
C LEU A 182 -1.50 -23.43 -1.28
N PHE A 183 -2.55 -24.14 -1.66
CA PHE A 183 -2.58 -25.00 -2.84
C PHE A 183 -3.16 -24.19 -3.99
N VAL A 184 -2.53 -24.26 -5.16
CA VAL A 184 -2.96 -23.54 -6.35
C VAL A 184 -3.21 -24.53 -7.48
N LYS A 185 -4.37 -24.42 -8.10
CA LYS A 185 -4.75 -25.15 -9.31
C LYS A 185 -5.03 -24.15 -10.42
N LEU A 186 -4.52 -24.45 -11.61
CA LEU A 186 -4.73 -23.67 -12.81
C LEU A 186 -5.59 -24.46 -13.79
N GLU A 187 -6.43 -23.76 -14.52
CA GLU A 187 -7.30 -24.36 -15.54
C GLU A 187 -7.40 -23.44 -16.76
N THR A 188 -7.19 -23.98 -17.95
CA THR A 188 -7.30 -23.24 -19.22
C THR A 188 -7.75 -24.13 -20.37
N GLY A 189 -8.48 -23.52 -21.31
CA GLY A 189 -8.84 -24.13 -22.59
C GLY A 189 -7.86 -23.82 -23.73
N ASP A 190 -6.82 -23.03 -23.48
CA ASP A 190 -5.84 -22.67 -24.50
C ASP A 190 -4.81 -23.78 -24.69
N GLU A 191 -4.70 -24.31 -25.93
CA GLU A 191 -3.81 -25.43 -26.24
C GLU A 191 -2.34 -25.16 -25.91
N ARG A 192 -1.88 -23.90 -25.99
CA ARG A 192 -0.49 -23.52 -25.66
C ARG A 192 -0.16 -23.76 -24.18
N TYR A 193 -1.17 -23.68 -23.32
CA TYR A 193 -1.07 -23.75 -21.87
C TYR A 193 -1.76 -24.98 -21.28
N ARG A 194 -2.19 -25.93 -22.11
CA ARG A 194 -2.97 -27.10 -21.69
C ARG A 194 -2.30 -27.93 -20.61
N TRP A 195 -0.97 -27.99 -20.61
CA TRP A 195 -0.18 -28.69 -19.60
C TRP A 195 -0.39 -28.13 -18.17
N LEU A 196 -0.81 -26.86 -18.03
CA LEU A 196 -1.10 -26.26 -16.72
C LEU A 196 -2.24 -26.99 -15.99
N ASN A 197 -3.16 -27.60 -16.74
CA ASN A 197 -4.30 -28.35 -16.18
C ASN A 197 -3.86 -29.63 -15.44
N GLU A 198 -2.67 -30.14 -15.74
CA GLU A 198 -2.12 -31.39 -15.19
C GLU A 198 -1.11 -31.16 -14.07
N ALA A 199 -0.74 -29.90 -13.82
CA ALA A 199 0.25 -29.52 -12.83
C ALA A 199 -0.38 -29.12 -11.47
N MET A 200 0.45 -29.18 -10.42
CA MET A 200 0.07 -28.84 -9.04
C MET A 200 1.07 -27.86 -8.46
N TRP A 201 0.57 -26.83 -7.78
CA TRP A 201 1.42 -25.83 -7.13
C TRP A 201 1.06 -25.67 -5.66
N ILE A 202 2.09 -25.35 -4.89
CA ILE A 202 1.96 -24.85 -3.53
C ILE A 202 2.59 -23.47 -3.44
N GLY A 203 2.01 -22.60 -2.63
CA GLY A 203 2.39 -21.19 -2.52
C GLY A 203 2.57 -20.73 -1.08
N SER A 204 3.38 -19.69 -0.92
CA SER A 204 3.44 -18.88 0.30
C SER A 204 3.07 -17.43 -0.03
N ALA A 205 2.42 -16.73 0.89
CA ALA A 205 1.93 -15.36 0.66
C ALA A 205 2.13 -14.44 1.87
N THR A 206 2.06 -13.13 1.63
CA THR A 206 2.15 -12.05 2.63
C THR A 206 1.29 -10.85 2.20
N ARG A 207 0.96 -9.96 3.15
CA ARG A 207 0.31 -8.64 2.94
C ARG A 207 1.34 -7.50 3.06
N SER A 208 1.20 -6.37 2.34
CA SER A 208 2.13 -5.20 2.37
C SER A 208 1.45 -3.84 2.07
N GLY A 209 1.95 -2.67 2.54
CA GLY A 209 1.37 -1.32 2.23
C GLY A 209 2.25 -0.03 2.35
N PHE A 210 1.86 1.03 1.59
CA PHE A 210 2.20 2.51 1.55
C PHE A 210 3.56 3.07 0.99
N GLU A 211 3.54 4.31 0.44
CA GLU A 211 4.51 4.89 -0.54
C GLU A 211 5.37 6.11 -0.08
N GLY A 212 6.67 6.08 -0.40
CA GLY A 212 7.66 7.19 -0.37
C GLY A 212 8.33 7.36 -1.75
N ALA A 213 9.64 7.62 -1.84
CA ALA A 213 10.41 7.60 -3.12
C ALA A 213 10.38 6.22 -3.82
N ASN A 214 9.85 5.21 -3.12
CA ASN A 214 9.52 3.87 -3.59
C ASN A 214 8.03 3.74 -4.01
N GLY A 215 7.32 4.85 -4.18
CA GLY A 215 5.94 4.92 -4.66
C GLY A 215 5.82 4.68 -6.16
N SER A 216 4.62 4.36 -6.64
CA SER A 216 4.37 4.03 -8.04
C SER A 216 4.79 5.17 -8.97
N LEU A 217 4.52 6.42 -8.62
CA LEU A 217 4.95 7.58 -9.41
C LEU A 217 6.43 7.91 -9.22
N ALA A 218 6.96 7.71 -8.01
CA ALA A 218 8.31 8.09 -7.68
C ALA A 218 9.36 7.20 -8.36
N ILE A 219 9.16 5.87 -8.43
CA ILE A 219 10.16 4.96 -9.00
C ILE A 219 10.46 5.29 -10.49
N PRO A 220 9.47 5.42 -11.39
CA PRO A 220 9.75 5.80 -12.78
C PRO A 220 10.26 7.24 -12.92
N THR A 221 9.90 8.13 -11.98
CA THR A 221 10.48 9.50 -11.95
C THR A 221 11.97 9.43 -11.65
N VAL A 222 12.38 8.62 -10.68
CA VAL A 222 13.80 8.37 -10.35
C VAL A 222 14.54 7.75 -11.52
N ASP A 223 13.95 6.73 -12.17
CA ASP A 223 14.52 6.09 -13.36
C ASP A 223 14.83 7.12 -14.45
N TYR A 224 13.84 7.97 -14.77
CA TYR A 224 13.99 9.04 -15.75
C TYR A 224 15.07 10.06 -15.36
N LEU A 225 15.12 10.49 -14.10
CA LEU A 225 16.12 11.43 -13.59
C LEU A 225 17.53 10.86 -13.66
N LEU A 226 17.72 9.57 -13.36
CA LEU A 226 19.02 8.91 -13.44
C LEU A 226 19.53 8.82 -14.88
N GLU A 227 18.62 8.61 -15.83
CA GLU A 227 18.94 8.55 -17.26
C GLU A 227 19.24 9.94 -17.86
N HIS A 228 18.43 10.95 -17.53
CA HIS A 228 18.43 12.25 -18.22
C HIS A 228 19.12 13.38 -17.45
N ALA A 229 19.37 13.20 -16.16
CA ALA A 229 20.11 14.15 -15.33
C ALA A 229 21.26 13.46 -14.56
N PRO A 230 22.17 12.73 -15.24
CA PRO A 230 23.16 11.83 -14.62
C PRO A 230 24.22 12.55 -13.76
N THR A 231 24.31 13.87 -13.86
CA THR A 231 25.18 14.70 -13.01
C THR A 231 24.53 15.06 -11.67
N SER A 232 23.26 14.71 -11.47
CA SER A 232 22.52 15.02 -10.25
C SER A 232 22.75 13.94 -9.20
N LYS A 233 23.03 14.39 -7.96
CA LYS A 233 23.00 13.51 -6.80
C LYS A 233 21.58 13.42 -6.24
N LEU A 234 21.00 12.23 -6.16
CA LEU A 234 19.64 12.03 -5.66
C LEU A 234 19.62 11.53 -4.21
N VAL A 235 19.01 12.31 -3.32
CA VAL A 235 18.65 11.87 -1.97
C VAL A 235 17.22 11.35 -1.99
N LEU A 236 17.07 10.03 -1.94
CA LEU A 236 15.79 9.33 -2.11
C LEU A 236 15.24 8.94 -0.74
N THR A 237 14.10 9.51 -0.36
CA THR A 237 13.49 9.28 0.96
C THR A 237 12.44 8.20 0.93
N VAL A 238 12.54 7.21 1.80
CA VAL A 238 11.57 6.12 1.94
C VAL A 238 11.20 5.94 3.40
N ARG A 239 10.00 5.45 3.71
CA ARG A 239 9.60 5.20 5.11
C ARG A 239 10.38 4.04 5.73
N ASP A 240 10.71 3.03 4.93
CA ASP A 240 11.51 1.87 5.35
C ASP A 240 12.69 1.69 4.39
N ALA A 241 13.88 2.01 4.88
CA ALA A 241 15.12 1.90 4.13
C ALA A 241 15.77 0.51 4.24
N SER A 242 15.14 -0.46 4.91
CA SER A 242 15.67 -1.81 5.02
C SER A 242 15.61 -2.58 3.68
N ASN A 243 16.27 -3.74 3.64
CA ASN A 243 16.14 -4.68 2.52
C ASN A 243 14.85 -5.50 2.56
N LYS A 244 14.01 -5.31 3.60
CA LYS A 244 12.74 -6.03 3.76
C LYS A 244 11.60 -5.35 3.01
N ASP A 245 11.65 -4.02 2.83
CA ASP A 245 10.64 -3.31 2.04
C ASP A 245 10.78 -3.63 0.55
N ALA A 246 9.73 -4.25 0.00
CA ALA A 246 9.71 -4.68 -1.39
C ALA A 246 9.85 -3.53 -2.39
N ASN A 247 9.32 -2.35 -2.07
CA ASN A 247 9.36 -1.22 -2.99
C ASN A 247 10.72 -0.53 -2.96
N THR A 248 11.33 -0.42 -1.78
CA THR A 248 12.71 0.04 -1.63
C THR A 248 13.66 -0.93 -2.34
N LYS A 249 13.37 -2.24 -2.33
CA LYS A 249 14.09 -3.21 -3.17
C LYS A 249 13.93 -2.90 -4.67
N THR A 250 12.71 -2.67 -5.16
CA THR A 250 12.48 -2.27 -6.56
C THR A 250 13.19 -0.96 -6.90
N LEU A 251 13.18 0.03 -6.01
CA LEU A 251 13.93 1.28 -6.17
C LEU A 251 15.44 1.00 -6.33
N ARG A 252 16.01 0.12 -5.50
CA ARG A 252 17.42 -0.31 -5.63
C ARG A 252 17.70 -1.03 -6.95
N GLU A 253 16.79 -1.89 -7.40
CA GLU A 253 16.90 -2.59 -8.68
C GLU A 253 16.88 -1.61 -9.86
N VAL A 254 16.08 -0.55 -9.80
CA VAL A 254 16.10 0.55 -10.78
C VAL A 254 17.41 1.30 -10.74
N ILE A 255 17.86 1.74 -9.56
CA ILE A 255 19.15 2.44 -9.39
C ILE A 255 20.31 1.61 -9.95
N ALA A 256 20.31 0.29 -9.71
CA ALA A 256 21.36 -0.61 -10.16
C ALA A 256 21.51 -0.71 -11.69
N LYS A 257 20.48 -0.33 -12.47
CA LYS A 257 20.57 -0.23 -13.94
C LYS A 257 21.45 0.94 -14.39
N HIS A 258 21.65 1.93 -13.52
CA HIS A 258 22.35 3.17 -13.81
C HIS A 258 23.74 3.18 -13.17
N SER A 259 24.74 2.67 -13.89
CA SER A 259 26.12 2.52 -13.38
C SER A 259 26.81 3.83 -12.92
N ARG A 260 26.28 4.99 -13.32
CA ARG A 260 26.78 6.33 -12.94
C ARG A 260 25.92 7.02 -11.87
N ALA A 261 24.92 6.34 -11.32
CA ALA A 261 24.00 6.92 -10.36
C ALA A 261 24.71 7.33 -9.05
N ASP A 262 24.70 8.63 -8.74
CA ASP A 262 25.07 9.12 -7.41
C ASP A 262 23.78 9.27 -6.58
N THR A 263 23.49 8.26 -5.77
CA THR A 263 22.24 8.22 -4.99
C THR A 263 22.48 7.79 -3.55
N SER A 264 21.60 8.24 -2.67
CA SER A 264 21.48 7.70 -1.31
C SER A 264 20.01 7.47 -0.98
N ILE A 265 19.69 6.30 -0.42
CA ILE A 265 18.36 6.03 0.13
C ILE A 265 18.41 6.37 1.62
N ARG A 266 17.48 7.22 2.07
CA ARG A 266 17.38 7.70 3.46
C ARG A 266 16.01 7.38 4.03
N GLU A 267 15.97 7.00 5.30
CA GLU A 267 14.70 6.79 5.99
C GLU A 267 14.05 8.14 6.34
N LEU A 268 12.76 8.28 6.07
CA LEU A 268 11.95 9.43 6.46
C LEU A 268 10.48 9.03 6.56
N ASP A 269 9.96 9.00 7.78
CA ASP A 269 8.54 8.82 8.04
C ASP A 269 7.86 10.18 8.23
N LEU A 270 7.04 10.58 7.24
CA LEU A 270 6.28 11.83 7.27
C LEU A 270 5.16 11.84 8.31
N SER A 271 4.88 10.73 8.99
CA SER A 271 3.95 10.69 10.13
C SER A 271 4.59 11.04 11.48
N HIS A 272 5.88 11.42 11.48
CA HIS A 272 6.63 11.85 12.65
C HIS A 272 7.40 13.16 12.37
N LEU A 273 6.95 14.29 12.92
CA LEU A 273 7.60 15.60 12.69
C LEU A 273 9.02 15.68 13.25
N SER A 274 9.33 14.90 14.29
CA SER A 274 10.71 14.75 14.79
C SER A 274 11.63 14.16 13.71
N ALA A 275 11.19 13.10 13.03
CA ALA A 275 11.94 12.49 11.93
C ALA A 275 12.14 13.46 10.76
N VAL A 276 11.12 14.25 10.41
CA VAL A 276 11.21 15.31 9.39
C VAL A 276 12.26 16.36 9.79
N ASN A 277 12.23 16.81 11.03
CA ASN A 277 13.17 17.80 11.56
C ASN A 277 14.62 17.27 11.58
N ASP A 278 14.82 16.04 12.01
CA ASP A 278 16.14 15.42 12.09
C ASP A 278 16.72 15.16 10.70
N PHE A 279 15.89 14.68 9.76
CA PHE A 279 16.28 14.54 8.36
C PHE A 279 16.68 15.88 7.75
N ALA A 280 15.85 16.93 7.89
CA ALA A 280 16.16 18.25 7.36
C ALA A 280 17.45 18.83 7.95
N ARG A 281 17.68 18.63 9.26
CA ARG A 281 18.92 19.04 9.93
C ARG A 281 20.15 18.32 9.38
N SER A 282 20.05 17.00 9.14
CA SER A 282 21.13 16.22 8.52
C SER A 282 21.50 16.77 7.15
N ILE A 283 20.50 16.99 6.29
CA ILE A 283 20.71 17.53 4.95
C ILE A 283 21.34 18.92 4.99
N ALA A 284 20.83 19.83 5.83
CA ALA A 284 21.39 21.17 5.96
C ALA A 284 22.85 21.14 6.45
N ALA A 285 23.17 20.25 7.39
CA ALA A 285 24.54 20.06 7.88
C ALA A 285 25.47 19.47 6.80
N GLU A 286 25.00 18.48 6.03
CA GLU A 286 25.77 17.87 4.94
C GLU A 286 26.07 18.88 3.82
N VAL A 287 25.11 19.77 3.51
CA VAL A 287 25.29 20.87 2.56
C VAL A 287 26.27 21.91 3.08
N ALA A 288 26.11 22.34 4.34
CA ALA A 288 27.02 23.30 4.96
C ALA A 288 28.48 22.77 5.05
N ALA A 289 28.63 21.45 5.25
CA ALA A 289 29.93 20.78 5.26
C ALA A 289 30.51 20.49 3.86
N GLY A 290 29.76 20.73 2.78
CA GLY A 290 30.18 20.45 1.40
C GLY A 290 30.16 18.97 1.00
N SER A 291 29.67 18.09 1.88
CA SER A 291 29.52 16.64 1.61
C SER A 291 28.31 16.30 0.74
N LEU A 292 27.31 17.19 0.72
CA LEU A 292 26.20 17.20 -0.20
C LEU A 292 26.23 18.53 -0.99
N PRO A 293 26.06 18.52 -2.32
CA PRO A 293 25.89 19.76 -3.08
C PRO A 293 24.66 20.54 -2.62
N GLY A 294 24.69 21.86 -2.77
CA GLY A 294 23.50 22.70 -2.55
C GLY A 294 22.31 22.20 -3.37
N LEU A 295 21.12 22.23 -2.76
CA LEU A 295 19.93 21.64 -3.35
C LEU A 295 19.55 22.37 -4.64
N SER A 296 19.40 21.61 -5.73
CA SER A 296 18.84 22.10 -6.99
C SER A 296 17.31 21.88 -7.08
N GLY A 297 16.75 21.02 -6.23
CA GLY A 297 15.31 20.82 -6.16
C GLY A 297 14.83 19.90 -5.05
N ILE A 298 13.53 19.94 -4.79
CA ILE A 298 12.79 19.06 -3.88
C ILE A 298 11.55 18.55 -4.63
N VAL A 299 11.28 17.25 -4.57
CA VAL A 299 10.09 16.63 -5.19
C VAL A 299 9.26 15.94 -4.10
N ALA A 300 8.18 16.59 -3.67
CA ALA A 300 7.35 16.17 -2.53
C ALA A 300 6.19 15.25 -2.98
N THR A 301 6.51 14.02 -3.40
CA THR A 301 5.52 13.09 -4.00
C THR A 301 4.66 12.32 -3.00
N ALA A 302 5.20 12.03 -1.82
CA ALA A 302 4.54 11.15 -0.86
C ALA A 302 3.24 11.78 -0.32
N TYR A 303 2.19 10.99 -0.19
CA TYR A 303 0.94 11.43 0.44
C TYR A 303 0.22 10.24 1.07
N TYR A 304 -0.79 10.54 1.88
CA TYR A 304 -1.68 9.57 2.47
C TYR A 304 -3.12 9.98 2.20
N TRP A 305 -4.02 8.99 2.12
CA TRP A 305 -5.46 9.21 2.30
C TRP A 305 -6.10 7.95 2.88
N ASN A 306 -7.26 8.13 3.51
CA ASN A 306 -8.10 7.03 3.95
C ASN A 306 -9.55 7.30 3.54
N LEU A 307 -10.03 6.63 2.49
CA LEU A 307 -11.41 6.81 1.99
C LEU A 307 -12.36 5.68 2.39
N SER A 308 -11.91 4.75 3.24
CA SER A 308 -12.66 3.52 3.54
C SER A 308 -12.73 3.16 5.02
N GLY A 309 -12.06 3.93 5.89
CA GLY A 309 -12.00 3.67 7.31
C GLY A 309 -12.13 4.96 8.13
N PRO A 310 -12.10 4.84 9.47
CA PRO A 310 -12.24 5.98 10.36
C PRO A 310 -11.04 6.94 10.25
N LEU A 311 -11.24 8.14 10.81
CA LEU A 311 -10.16 9.09 11.14
C LEU A 311 -8.94 8.37 11.72
N GLN A 312 -7.75 8.72 11.23
CA GLN A 312 -6.48 8.25 11.78
C GLN A 312 -5.65 9.41 12.27
N VAL A 313 -5.00 9.22 13.41
CA VAL A 313 -4.13 10.20 14.05
C VAL A 313 -2.70 9.66 14.06
N THR A 314 -1.72 10.55 13.87
CA THR A 314 -0.29 10.23 13.92
C THR A 314 0.21 10.18 15.36
N ALA A 315 1.47 9.78 15.56
CA ALA A 315 2.10 9.84 16.88
C ALA A 315 2.25 11.28 17.40
N ASP A 316 2.27 12.27 16.50
CA ASP A 316 2.30 13.70 16.85
C ASP A 316 0.93 14.25 17.29
N GLY A 317 -0.13 13.42 17.24
CA GLY A 317 -1.48 13.82 17.64
C GLY A 317 -2.26 14.59 16.56
N TYR A 318 -1.84 14.51 15.29
CA TYR A 318 -2.50 15.19 14.17
C TYR A 318 -3.17 14.23 13.20
N GLU A 319 -4.18 14.72 12.49
CA GLU A 319 -4.86 14.00 11.42
C GLU A 319 -3.86 13.57 10.36
N LYS A 320 -3.81 12.26 10.11
CA LYS A 320 -2.75 11.61 9.36
C LYS A 320 -2.68 12.02 7.89
N THR A 321 -3.83 12.22 7.24
CA THR A 321 -3.92 12.65 5.84
C THR A 321 -3.30 14.03 5.66
N PHE A 322 -3.72 14.99 6.50
CA PHE A 322 -3.25 16.36 6.50
C PHE A 322 -1.79 16.46 6.91
N GLN A 323 -1.37 15.72 7.94
CA GLN A 323 0.04 15.74 8.34
C GLN A 323 0.95 15.19 7.24
N VAL A 324 0.71 13.96 6.79
CA VAL A 324 1.60 13.29 5.82
C VAL A 324 1.59 13.98 4.47
N SER A 325 0.43 14.47 4.01
CA SER A 325 0.28 15.05 2.67
C SER A 325 0.59 16.54 2.61
N TYR A 326 0.57 17.26 3.73
CA TYR A 326 0.82 18.70 3.77
C TYR A 326 1.82 19.12 4.86
N LEU A 327 1.48 18.95 6.15
CA LEU A 327 2.25 19.56 7.26
C LEU A 327 3.73 19.14 7.29
N SER A 328 3.99 17.87 7.02
CA SER A 328 5.35 17.33 6.99
C SER A 328 6.15 17.83 5.79
N HIS A 329 5.50 17.99 4.62
CA HIS A 329 6.15 18.59 3.44
C HIS A 329 6.39 20.08 3.61
N PHE A 330 5.42 20.80 4.16
CA PHE A 330 5.54 22.20 4.54
C PHE A 330 6.75 22.41 5.44
N THR A 331 6.84 21.61 6.52
CA THR A 331 7.95 21.67 7.48
C THR A 331 9.29 21.33 6.81
N LEU A 332 9.34 20.26 6.01
CA LEU A 332 10.55 19.84 5.31
C LEU A 332 11.07 20.93 4.36
N VAL A 333 10.19 21.48 3.51
CA VAL A 333 10.53 22.51 2.53
C VAL A 333 11.08 23.75 3.22
N LEU A 334 10.36 24.28 4.22
CA LEU A 334 10.78 25.50 4.92
C LEU A 334 12.14 25.33 5.61
N ARG A 335 12.38 24.17 6.22
CA ARG A 335 13.66 23.88 6.89
C ARG A 335 14.84 23.75 5.93
N LEU A 336 14.58 23.42 4.66
CA LEU A 336 15.62 23.21 3.65
C LEU A 336 15.81 24.40 2.70
N LEU A 337 15.03 25.48 2.81
CA LEU A 337 15.15 26.65 1.94
C LEU A 337 16.59 27.22 1.94
N GLY A 338 17.21 27.32 3.11
CA GLY A 338 18.59 27.81 3.25
C GLY A 338 19.67 26.85 2.70
N SER A 339 19.29 25.64 2.29
CA SER A 339 20.21 24.65 1.70
C SER A 339 20.17 24.64 0.17
N PHE A 340 19.35 25.47 -0.45
CA PHE A 340 19.35 25.63 -1.91
C PHE A 340 20.61 26.32 -2.42
N ARG A 341 21.02 25.96 -3.63
CA ARG A 341 22.15 26.59 -4.32
C ARG A 341 21.84 28.07 -4.65
N PRO A 342 22.86 28.96 -4.73
CA PRO A 342 22.67 30.38 -5.06
C PRO A 342 22.03 30.63 -6.43
N GLU A 343 22.23 29.72 -7.39
CA GLU A 343 21.61 29.77 -8.73
C GLU A 343 20.09 29.49 -8.69
N GLY A 344 19.56 29.15 -7.52
CA GLY A 344 18.17 28.78 -7.30
C GLY A 344 17.88 27.31 -7.60
N GLY A 345 16.68 26.87 -7.25
CA GLY A 345 16.23 25.52 -7.56
C GLY A 345 14.73 25.41 -7.80
N ARG A 346 14.25 24.17 -7.85
CA ARG A 346 12.85 23.85 -8.11
C ARG A 346 12.24 23.01 -6.99
N ILE A 347 11.17 23.51 -6.40
CA ILE A 347 10.32 22.72 -5.49
C ILE A 347 9.08 22.28 -6.28
N VAL A 348 8.82 20.98 -6.34
CA VAL A 348 7.65 20.37 -6.98
C VAL A 348 6.74 19.77 -5.90
N LEU A 349 5.52 20.29 -5.81
CA LEU A 349 4.47 19.83 -4.89
C LEU A 349 3.32 19.20 -5.69
N PHE A 350 2.49 18.38 -5.02
CA PHE A 350 1.45 17.59 -5.69
C PHE A 350 0.06 17.90 -5.15
N THR A 351 -0.84 18.34 -6.03
CA THR A 351 -2.26 18.57 -5.75
C THR A 351 -3.14 17.57 -6.51
N SER A 352 -4.46 17.77 -6.46
CA SER A 352 -5.46 17.00 -7.21
C SER A 352 -6.68 17.87 -7.49
N ASP A 353 -7.60 17.43 -8.32
CA ASP A 353 -8.87 18.14 -8.54
C ASP A 353 -9.72 18.27 -7.27
N GLY A 354 -9.49 17.45 -6.25
CA GLY A 354 -10.17 17.57 -4.95
C GLY A 354 -9.90 18.89 -4.21
N HIS A 355 -8.87 19.67 -4.59
CA HIS A 355 -8.63 20.98 -3.99
C HIS A 355 -9.69 22.04 -4.35
N GLU A 356 -10.53 21.78 -5.36
CA GLU A 356 -11.45 22.74 -5.95
C GLU A 356 -12.89 22.26 -5.79
N THR A 357 -13.70 23.07 -5.10
CA THR A 357 -15.10 22.80 -4.80
C THR A 357 -15.90 22.46 -6.05
N GLY A 358 -16.61 21.34 -6.01
CA GLY A 358 -17.48 20.83 -7.07
C GLY A 358 -16.76 20.20 -8.26
N LYS A 359 -15.42 20.12 -8.24
CA LYS A 359 -14.65 19.61 -9.39
C LYS A 359 -14.49 18.09 -9.40
N ASN A 360 -14.47 17.48 -8.22
CA ASN A 360 -14.29 16.04 -8.10
C ASN A 360 -15.58 15.36 -7.64
N GLY A 361 -16.02 14.32 -8.35
CA GLY A 361 -17.26 13.60 -8.04
C GLY A 361 -17.28 12.85 -6.70
N LEU A 362 -16.15 12.78 -6.00
CA LEU A 362 -16.05 12.24 -4.64
C LEU A 362 -16.45 13.23 -3.54
N GLU A 363 -16.60 14.50 -3.90
CA GLU A 363 -16.93 15.54 -2.95
C GLU A 363 -18.32 15.33 -2.35
N LYS A 364 -18.35 15.12 -1.03
CA LYS A 364 -19.56 15.20 -0.21
C LYS A 364 -19.52 16.37 0.76
N ILE A 365 -18.32 16.80 1.11
CA ILE A 365 -18.02 17.97 1.93
C ILE A 365 -16.98 18.78 1.14
N PRO A 366 -17.28 20.05 0.79
CA PRO A 366 -16.36 20.86 0.02
C PRO A 366 -15.06 21.11 0.80
N PRO A 367 -13.90 21.22 0.13
CA PRO A 367 -12.67 21.63 0.80
C PRO A 367 -12.82 23.04 1.39
N LEU A 368 -12.26 23.25 2.57
CA LEU A 368 -12.28 24.55 3.24
C LEU A 368 -11.02 24.74 4.08
N ILE A 369 -10.32 25.84 3.85
CA ILE A 369 -9.28 26.35 4.75
C ILE A 369 -9.84 27.60 5.44
N PRO A 370 -10.00 27.60 6.77
CA PRO A 370 -10.48 28.77 7.49
C PRO A 370 -9.49 29.94 7.38
N THR A 371 -10.00 31.16 7.20
CA THR A 371 -9.19 32.39 7.36
C THR A 371 -8.95 32.73 8.83
N ASP A 372 -9.88 32.34 9.71
CA ASP A 372 -9.72 32.51 11.15
C ASP A 372 -8.67 31.51 11.69
N THR A 373 -7.53 32.05 12.12
CA THR A 373 -6.41 31.26 12.68
C THR A 373 -6.82 30.39 13.86
N ALA A 374 -7.84 30.76 14.63
CA ALA A 374 -8.34 29.95 15.73
C ALA A 374 -9.00 28.64 15.26
N GLN A 375 -9.43 28.57 14.00
CA GLN A 375 -10.09 27.41 13.40
C GLN A 375 -9.14 26.53 12.59
N LEU A 376 -7.89 26.96 12.34
CA LEU A 376 -6.90 26.16 11.63
C LEU A 376 -6.54 24.88 12.39
N GLU A 377 -6.70 24.85 13.72
CA GLU A 377 -6.50 23.64 14.51
C GLU A 377 -7.42 22.49 14.05
N PHE A 378 -8.60 22.78 13.50
CA PHE A 378 -9.50 21.74 12.98
C PHE A 378 -8.97 21.01 11.74
N LEU A 379 -7.99 21.57 11.03
CA LEU A 379 -7.33 20.89 9.92
C LEU A 379 -6.45 19.73 10.40
N VAL A 380 -5.84 19.87 11.58
CA VAL A 380 -4.98 18.86 12.20
C VAL A 380 -5.67 18.08 13.31
N LYS A 381 -6.75 18.61 13.89
CA LYS A 381 -7.57 17.97 14.92
C LYS A 381 -9.05 18.17 14.56
N PRO A 382 -9.53 17.48 13.51
CA PRO A 382 -10.93 17.62 13.10
C PRO A 382 -11.87 17.14 14.20
N PRO A 383 -13.11 17.66 14.25
CA PRO A 383 -14.15 17.09 15.09
C PRO A 383 -14.46 15.65 14.70
N GLU A 384 -15.28 14.98 15.51
CA GLU A 384 -15.79 13.65 15.18
C GLU A 384 -16.55 13.66 13.85
N ASP A 385 -16.46 12.55 13.13
CA ASP A 385 -17.13 12.37 11.85
C ASP A 385 -18.66 12.42 12.03
N ASP A 386 -19.32 13.28 11.25
CA ASP A 386 -20.78 13.28 11.13
C ASP A 386 -21.25 11.91 10.63
N PRO A 387 -22.03 11.15 11.42
CA PRO A 387 -22.43 9.79 11.08
C PRO A 387 -23.39 9.71 9.87
N SER A 388 -23.94 10.84 9.42
CA SER A 388 -24.77 10.91 8.21
C SER A 388 -23.95 10.90 6.91
N ILE A 389 -22.64 11.14 6.99
CA ILE A 389 -21.72 11.10 5.87
C ILE A 389 -20.82 9.87 6.01
N ASP A 390 -20.64 9.13 4.92
CA ASP A 390 -19.82 7.93 4.93
C ASP A 390 -18.31 8.23 5.05
N ALA A 391 -17.53 7.19 5.36
CA ALA A 391 -16.08 7.30 5.50
C ALA A 391 -15.38 7.84 4.24
N LEU A 392 -15.96 7.61 3.06
CA LEU A 392 -15.49 8.16 1.80
C LEU A 392 -15.58 9.69 1.81
N GLY A 393 -16.74 10.25 2.19
CA GLY A 393 -16.94 11.70 2.20
C GLY A 393 -15.97 12.42 3.15
N HIS A 394 -15.86 11.94 4.39
CA HIS A 394 -14.95 12.51 5.38
C HIS A 394 -13.48 12.30 5.03
N GLY A 395 -13.12 11.11 4.56
CA GLY A 395 -11.78 10.80 4.09
C GLY A 395 -11.34 11.67 2.91
N PHE A 396 -12.24 11.86 1.95
CA PHE A 396 -11.99 12.71 0.79
C PHE A 396 -11.89 14.18 1.19
N HIS A 397 -12.72 14.66 2.12
CA HIS A 397 -12.65 16.03 2.65
C HIS A 397 -11.28 16.37 3.25
N ARG A 398 -10.73 15.49 4.10
CA ARG A 398 -9.38 15.67 4.69
C ARG A 398 -8.29 15.72 3.63
N TYR A 399 -8.38 14.84 2.64
CA TYR A 399 -7.47 14.82 1.50
C TYR A 399 -7.58 16.10 0.66
N ALA A 400 -8.80 16.54 0.37
CA ALA A 400 -9.14 17.75 -0.36
C ALA A 400 -8.58 18.99 0.35
N ASN A 401 -8.74 19.11 1.67
CA ASN A 401 -8.13 20.17 2.48
C ASN A 401 -6.61 20.16 2.40
N ALA A 402 -5.96 19.00 2.50
CA ALA A 402 -4.51 18.90 2.37
C ALA A 402 -4.01 19.34 0.97
N LYS A 403 -4.79 19.05 -0.09
CA LYS A 403 -4.46 19.47 -1.46
C LYS A 403 -4.70 20.96 -1.69
N LEU A 404 -5.76 21.53 -1.12
CA LEU A 404 -6.00 22.98 -1.13
C LEU A 404 -4.88 23.72 -0.37
N ALA A 405 -4.53 23.26 0.83
CA ALA A 405 -3.44 23.80 1.62
C ALA A 405 -2.10 23.79 0.85
N THR A 406 -1.83 22.71 0.09
CA THR A 406 -0.63 22.61 -0.75
C THR A 406 -0.56 23.70 -1.84
N VAL A 407 -1.68 23.98 -2.51
CA VAL A 407 -1.74 25.02 -3.55
C VAL A 407 -1.59 26.42 -2.92
N MET A 408 -2.28 26.67 -1.82
CA MET A 408 -2.18 27.92 -1.05
C MET A 408 -0.74 28.18 -0.58
N PHE A 409 -0.09 27.17 0.00
CA PHE A 409 1.31 27.22 0.40
C PHE A 409 2.23 27.53 -0.79
N ALA A 410 2.02 26.90 -1.95
CA ALA A 410 2.83 27.17 -3.14
C ALA A 410 2.71 28.63 -3.61
N HIS A 411 1.51 29.23 -3.57
CA HIS A 411 1.31 30.64 -3.91
C HIS A 411 1.99 31.56 -2.90
N ALA A 412 1.77 31.33 -1.61
CA ALA A 412 2.33 32.15 -0.54
C ALA A 412 3.86 32.07 -0.51
N LEU A 413 4.42 30.86 -0.63
CA LEU A 413 5.86 30.66 -0.68
C LEU A 413 6.46 31.31 -1.93
N ASN A 414 5.82 31.21 -3.10
CA ASN A 414 6.32 31.88 -4.30
C ASN A 414 6.38 33.41 -4.17
N ARG A 415 5.41 34.05 -3.49
CA ARG A 415 5.48 35.49 -3.18
C ARG A 415 6.70 35.79 -2.32
N ARG A 416 6.83 35.09 -1.19
CA ARG A 416 7.93 35.31 -0.23
C ARG A 416 9.31 35.02 -0.83
N LEU A 417 9.43 34.02 -1.69
CA LEU A 417 10.68 33.72 -2.39
C LEU A 417 11.07 34.83 -3.36
N LYS A 418 10.13 35.39 -4.13
CA LYS A 418 10.41 36.50 -5.06
C LYS A 418 10.97 37.73 -4.33
N ASP A 419 10.46 38.01 -3.15
CA ASP A 419 10.86 39.17 -2.35
C ASP A 419 12.16 38.93 -1.55
N ASN A 420 12.68 37.69 -1.55
CA ASN A 420 13.91 37.33 -0.85
C ASN A 420 15.10 37.29 -1.83
N GLU A 421 16.04 38.23 -1.69
CA GLU A 421 17.21 38.36 -2.57
C GLU A 421 18.05 37.08 -2.72
N GLN A 422 18.13 36.26 -1.67
CA GLN A 422 18.92 35.01 -1.68
C GLN A 422 18.16 33.84 -2.32
N LEU A 423 16.82 33.87 -2.28
CA LEU A 423 15.96 32.75 -2.68
C LEU A 423 15.07 33.05 -3.89
N LYS A 424 15.15 34.25 -4.47
CA LYS A 424 14.34 34.70 -5.62
C LYS A 424 14.49 33.86 -6.89
N ASN A 425 15.57 33.09 -7.00
CA ASN A 425 15.79 32.15 -8.10
C ASN A 425 15.20 30.76 -7.83
N THR A 426 14.81 30.47 -6.58
CA THR A 426 14.10 29.23 -6.24
C THR A 426 12.62 29.38 -6.55
N THR A 427 12.10 28.44 -7.32
CA THR A 427 10.73 28.43 -7.84
C THR A 427 9.94 27.27 -7.26
N VAL A 428 8.67 27.50 -6.97
CA VAL A 428 7.75 26.45 -6.52
C VAL A 428 6.72 26.23 -7.61
N VAL A 429 6.56 24.98 -8.02
CA VAL A 429 5.48 24.53 -8.89
C VAL A 429 4.66 23.51 -8.14
N VAL A 430 3.34 23.61 -8.23
CA VAL A 430 2.42 22.56 -7.80
C VAL A 430 1.85 21.90 -9.06
N THR A 431 1.74 20.59 -9.08
CA THR A 431 1.20 19.84 -10.22
C THR A 431 0.06 18.93 -9.79
N ASN A 432 -1.03 18.94 -10.57
CA ASN A 432 -1.97 17.84 -10.63
C ASN A 432 -1.50 16.93 -11.79
N PRO A 433 -0.92 15.76 -11.50
CA PRO A 433 -0.39 14.88 -12.55
C PRO A 433 -1.48 14.18 -13.37
N GLY A 434 -2.77 14.46 -13.09
CA GLY A 434 -3.91 13.77 -13.66
C GLY A 434 -4.27 12.51 -12.87
N ASN A 435 -5.34 11.84 -13.29
CA ASN A 435 -5.70 10.56 -12.70
C ASN A 435 -4.75 9.47 -13.22
N LEU A 436 -4.17 8.72 -12.28
CA LEU A 436 -3.10 7.76 -12.54
C LEU A 436 -3.63 6.35 -12.34
N ALA A 437 -4.22 5.75 -13.38
CA ALA A 437 -4.95 4.47 -13.28
C ALA A 437 -4.09 3.33 -12.69
N ASP A 438 -2.79 3.35 -12.99
CA ASP A 438 -1.79 2.41 -12.50
C ASP A 438 -1.02 2.92 -11.26
N SER A 439 -1.54 3.91 -10.52
CA SER A 439 -1.02 4.32 -9.21
C SER A 439 -1.51 3.45 -8.06
N ARG A 440 -0.65 3.21 -7.07
CA ARG A 440 -0.99 2.40 -5.88
C ARG A 440 -1.99 3.10 -4.98
N ALA A 441 -2.04 4.42 -5.00
CA ALA A 441 -2.96 5.17 -4.17
C ALA A 441 -4.43 4.92 -4.55
N LEU A 442 -4.76 4.71 -5.83
CA LEU A 442 -6.11 4.27 -6.25
C LEU A 442 -6.41 2.82 -5.86
N ARG A 443 -5.39 2.08 -5.39
CA ARG A 443 -5.47 0.66 -5.05
C ARG A 443 -5.46 0.39 -3.56
N VAL A 444 -5.15 1.39 -2.73
CA VAL A 444 -5.05 1.29 -1.26
C VAL A 444 -5.90 2.38 -0.63
N ASN A 445 -6.81 1.99 0.26
CA ASN A 445 -7.77 2.89 0.91
C ASN A 445 -8.67 3.69 -0.05
N THR A 446 -8.97 3.14 -1.23
CA THR A 446 -9.86 3.74 -2.24
C THR A 446 -10.91 2.72 -2.70
N PRO A 447 -12.22 3.07 -2.64
CA PRO A 447 -13.31 2.24 -3.13
C PRO A 447 -13.16 1.82 -4.60
N LEU A 448 -13.60 0.59 -4.93
CA LEU A 448 -13.39 -0.05 -6.23
C LEU A 448 -13.97 0.74 -7.42
N MET A 449 -15.12 1.41 -7.24
CA MET A 449 -15.81 2.14 -8.30
C MET A 449 -14.99 3.31 -8.88
N LEU A 450 -13.95 3.76 -8.17
CA LEU A 450 -13.13 4.93 -8.53
C LEU A 450 -11.88 4.57 -9.33
N ARG A 451 -11.71 3.29 -9.68
CA ARG A 451 -10.53 2.77 -10.38
C ARG A 451 -10.69 2.71 -11.90
N ILE A 452 -11.88 3.01 -12.41
CA ILE A 452 -12.20 3.02 -13.84
C ILE A 452 -12.40 4.47 -14.27
N ASP A 453 -11.37 5.05 -14.90
CA ASP A 453 -11.43 6.39 -15.47
C ASP A 453 -10.86 6.36 -16.90
N PRO A 454 -11.70 6.58 -17.93
CA PRO A 454 -11.28 6.56 -19.33
C PRO A 454 -10.36 7.73 -19.71
N THR A 455 -10.24 8.74 -18.84
CA THR A 455 -9.34 9.89 -19.01
C THR A 455 -8.01 9.73 -18.28
N ALA A 456 -7.83 8.63 -17.55
CA ALA A 456 -6.62 8.36 -16.79
C ALA A 456 -5.43 8.08 -17.70
N ARG A 457 -4.26 8.56 -17.27
CA ARG A 457 -2.97 8.32 -17.92
C ARG A 457 -2.14 7.34 -17.12
N THR A 458 -1.05 6.86 -17.73
CA THR A 458 -0.11 5.99 -17.03
C THR A 458 0.80 6.78 -16.09
N VAL A 459 1.22 6.13 -15.02
CA VAL A 459 2.22 6.63 -14.09
C VAL A 459 3.55 6.90 -14.79
N GLY A 460 3.95 6.08 -15.77
CA GLY A 460 5.17 6.31 -16.56
C GLY A 460 5.13 7.63 -17.33
N GLN A 461 3.99 7.94 -17.97
CA GLN A 461 3.81 9.24 -18.64
C GLN A 461 3.86 10.40 -17.64
N ALA A 462 3.22 10.27 -16.48
CA ALA A 462 3.23 11.33 -15.45
C ALA A 462 4.62 11.54 -14.83
N ALA A 463 5.40 10.46 -14.67
CA ALA A 463 6.75 10.49 -14.13
C ALA A 463 7.71 11.33 -14.99
N VAL A 464 7.60 11.23 -16.32
CA VAL A 464 8.36 12.08 -17.25
C VAL A 464 8.05 13.56 -17.02
N ASP A 465 6.76 13.92 -16.97
CA ASP A 465 6.34 15.31 -16.75
C ASP A 465 6.84 15.84 -15.40
N VAL A 466 6.76 15.03 -14.34
CA VAL A 466 7.28 15.38 -13.01
C VAL A 466 8.79 15.59 -13.04
N ALA A 467 9.54 14.68 -13.66
CA ALA A 467 11.00 14.79 -13.74
C ALA A 467 11.43 16.04 -14.52
N ARG A 468 10.73 16.36 -15.62
CA ARG A 468 10.97 17.57 -16.41
C ARG A 468 10.61 18.85 -15.67
N LEU A 469 9.52 18.85 -14.88
CA LEU A 469 9.20 19.96 -13.99
C LEU A 469 10.31 20.13 -12.92
N ALA A 470 10.72 19.04 -12.29
CA ALA A 470 11.73 19.01 -11.21
C ALA A 470 13.11 19.49 -11.66
N THR A 471 13.52 19.12 -12.87
CA THR A 471 14.78 19.56 -13.48
C THR A 471 14.70 20.95 -14.10
N ASN A 472 13.54 21.62 -14.01
CA ASN A 472 13.27 22.93 -14.62
C ASN A 472 13.36 22.90 -16.17
N GLU A 473 13.36 21.71 -16.79
CA GLU A 473 13.31 21.54 -18.25
C GLU A 473 11.93 21.93 -18.82
N ALA A 474 10.86 21.48 -18.16
CA ALA A 474 9.51 21.93 -18.43
C ALA A 474 9.23 23.23 -17.68
N HIS A 475 8.73 24.24 -18.42
CA HIS A 475 8.35 25.56 -17.90
C HIS A 475 9.47 26.27 -17.13
N PRO A 476 10.65 26.51 -17.76
CA PRO A 476 11.82 27.03 -17.08
C PRO A 476 11.53 28.36 -16.38
N GLY A 477 11.87 28.44 -15.09
CA GLY A 477 11.70 29.65 -14.27
C GLY A 477 10.25 29.99 -13.90
N GLN A 478 9.26 29.26 -14.42
CA GLN A 478 7.87 29.49 -14.07
C GLN A 478 7.57 29.06 -12.63
N ARG A 479 6.53 29.67 -12.07
CA ARG A 479 5.99 29.44 -10.73
C ARG A 479 4.49 29.22 -10.85
N GLY A 480 3.90 28.50 -9.91
CA GLY A 480 2.45 28.36 -9.83
C GLY A 480 1.97 26.93 -10.06
N TYR A 481 0.74 26.79 -10.55
CA TYR A 481 0.04 25.52 -10.62
C TYR A 481 -0.09 25.05 -12.08
N PHE A 482 0.17 23.75 -12.30
CA PHE A 482 -0.02 23.05 -13.55
C PHE A 482 -0.96 21.86 -13.39
N THR A 483 -1.89 21.69 -14.32
CA THR A 483 -2.57 20.40 -14.54
C THR A 483 -1.87 19.72 -15.69
N LEU A 484 -1.27 18.55 -15.44
CA LEU A 484 -0.25 17.96 -16.30
C LEU A 484 0.91 18.96 -16.48
N LEU A 485 1.19 19.36 -17.72
CA LEU A 485 2.12 20.44 -18.07
C LEU A 485 1.40 21.70 -18.58
N LYS A 486 0.11 21.89 -18.28
CA LYS A 486 -0.62 23.10 -18.69
C LYS A 486 -0.81 24.02 -17.49
N PRO A 487 -0.46 25.32 -17.59
CA PRO A 487 -0.73 26.28 -16.52
C PRO A 487 -2.21 26.25 -16.12
N TYR A 488 -2.45 26.37 -14.82
CA TYR A 488 -3.78 26.43 -14.22
C TYR A 488 -3.75 27.42 -13.07
N GLU A 489 -4.77 28.27 -12.96
CA GLU A 489 -4.82 29.31 -11.93
C GLU A 489 -5.22 28.76 -10.55
N GLY A 490 -5.82 27.58 -10.46
CA GLY A 490 -6.36 27.04 -9.21
C GLY A 490 -7.76 27.54 -8.90
N SER A 491 -8.33 27.07 -7.78
CA SER A 491 -9.65 27.50 -7.30
C SER A 491 -9.64 28.95 -6.78
N LYS A 492 -10.80 29.61 -6.74
CA LYS A 492 -10.95 30.93 -6.10
C LYS A 492 -10.44 30.92 -4.65
N ASP A 493 -10.74 29.86 -3.92
CA ASP A 493 -10.29 29.69 -2.53
C ASP A 493 -8.77 29.61 -2.48
N SER A 494 -8.15 28.83 -3.38
CA SER A 494 -6.69 28.72 -3.44
C SER A 494 -5.98 30.04 -3.77
N GLN A 495 -6.69 31.03 -4.35
CA GLN A 495 -6.19 32.38 -4.66
C GLN A 495 -6.42 33.39 -3.53
N ASN A 496 -7.12 33.04 -2.46
CA ASN A 496 -7.36 33.97 -1.35
C ASN A 496 -6.08 34.22 -0.56
N VAL A 497 -5.49 35.40 -0.73
CA VAL A 497 -4.24 35.79 -0.07
C VAL A 497 -4.38 35.83 1.46
N GLU A 498 -5.51 36.31 2.00
CA GLU A 498 -5.71 36.39 3.44
C GLU A 498 -5.69 34.99 4.07
N THR A 499 -6.42 34.04 3.46
CA THR A 499 -6.43 32.64 3.90
C THR A 499 -5.05 31.98 3.74
N GLN A 500 -4.31 32.30 2.67
CA GLN A 500 -2.95 31.81 2.46
C GLN A 500 -1.92 32.35 3.47
N GLU A 501 -2.14 33.54 4.02
CA GLU A 501 -1.26 34.11 5.04
C GLU A 501 -1.64 33.62 6.44
N ALA A 502 -2.92 33.31 6.68
CA ALA A 502 -3.40 32.70 7.91
C ALA A 502 -2.91 31.24 8.07
N LEU A 503 -3.05 30.44 7.00
CA LEU A 503 -2.57 29.06 6.89
C LEU A 503 -1.03 28.97 6.91
#